data_AF-A0A7K3WT90-F1
#
_entry.id   AF-A0A7K3WT90-F1
#
_cell.length_a   1.000
_cell.length_b   1.000
_cell.length_c   1.000
_cell.angle_alpha   90.00
_cell.angle_beta   90.00
_cell.angle_gamma   90.00
#
_symmetry.space_group_name_H-M   'P 1'
#
loop_
_entity.id
_entity.type
_entity.pdbx_description
1 polymer ?
#
loop_
_entity_poly.entity_id
_entity_poly.type
_entity_poly.pdbx_seq_one_letter_code
_entity_poly.pdbx_strand_id
1 'polypeptide(L)' 'MKAIEFKSKIKNNRIDIPYKLQSILKGKDDATVRIIVLIDDVDCEDDHSFNQATQNQFLEGYSDSDSVYDDL' A
#
# COMPACT_ATOMS: atom_id res chain seq x y z
N MET A 1 -5.75 -5.58 -23.00
CA MET A 1 -4.58 -5.31 -22.11
C MET A 1 -4.33 -6.55 -21.29
N LYS A 2 -3.08 -7.01 -21.13
CA LYS A 2 -2.73 -8.23 -20.37
C LYS A 2 -1.88 -7.82 -19.17
N ALA A 3 -2.35 -8.13 -17.97
CA ALA A 3 -1.58 -7.96 -16.74
C ALA A 3 -0.70 -9.19 -16.50
N ILE A 4 0.50 -8.97 -15.99
CA ILE A 4 1.42 -10.03 -15.57
C ILE A 4 1.82 -9.73 -14.14
N GLU A 5 1.52 -10.66 -13.24
CA GLU A 5 1.92 -10.56 -11.84
C GLU A 5 3.24 -11.29 -11.63
N PHE A 6 4.15 -10.67 -10.89
CA PHE A 6 5.40 -11.29 -10.49
C PHE A 6 5.87 -10.72 -9.15
N LYS A 7 6.50 -11.58 -8.34
CA LYS A 7 7.18 -11.14 -7.13
C LYS A 7 8.58 -10.66 -7.49
N SER A 8 8.92 -9.46 -7.04
CA SER A 8 10.27 -8.90 -7.18
C SER A 8 10.63 -8.07 -5.95
N LYS A 9 11.90 -7.71 -5.84
CA LYS A 9 12.40 -6.82 -4.80
C LYS A 9 12.60 -5.45 -5.40
N ILE A 10 12.24 -4.41 -4.64
CA ILE A 10 12.61 -3.03 -4.96
C ILE A 10 14.07 -2.84 -4.50
N LYS A 11 14.94 -2.38 -5.41
CA LYS A 11 16.32 -2.00 -5.12
C LYS A 11 16.62 -0.65 -5.74
N ASN A 12 17.13 0.31 -4.96
CA ASN A 12 17.46 1.66 -5.43
C ASN A 12 16.29 2.36 -6.16
N ASN A 13 15.07 2.25 -5.63
CA ASN A 13 13.82 2.73 -6.25
C ASN A 13 13.55 2.16 -7.65
N ARG A 14 14.07 0.96 -7.96
CA ARG A 14 13.81 0.23 -9.20
C ARG A 14 13.22 -1.14 -8.88
N ILE A 15 12.21 -1.52 -9.65
CA ILE A 15 11.65 -2.88 -9.63
C ILE A 15 12.38 -3.66 -10.72
N ASP A 16 13.19 -4.64 -10.32
CA ASP A 16 13.86 -5.49 -11.27
C ASP A 16 12.86 -6.45 -11.92
N ILE A 17 12.81 -6.46 -13.25
CA ILE A 17 11.94 -7.37 -14.00
C ILE A 17 12.65 -8.72 -14.13
N PRO A 18 12.05 -9.84 -13.68
CA PRO A 18 12.62 -11.17 -13.81
C PRO A 18 12.96 -11.51 -15.26
N TYR A 19 14.09 -12.20 -15.48
CA TYR A 19 14.57 -12.58 -16.83
C TYR A 19 13.50 -13.28 -17.69
N LYS A 20 12.64 -14.09 -17.06
CA LYS A 20 11.53 -14.79 -17.73
C LYS A 20 10.54 -13.84 -18.42
N LEU A 21 10.36 -12.63 -17.88
CA LEU A 21 9.45 -11.62 -18.41
C LEU A 21 10.13 -10.66 -19.40
N GLN A 22 11.47 -10.54 -19.35
CA GLN A 22 12.22 -9.73 -20.29
C GLN A 22 12.00 -10.18 -21.74
N SER A 23 11.90 -11.49 -21.99
CA SER A 23 11.58 -12.03 -23.32
C SER A 23 10.22 -11.58 -23.86
N ILE A 24 9.25 -11.33 -22.97
CA ILE A 24 7.88 -10.89 -23.33
C ILE A 24 7.85 -9.38 -23.60
N LEU A 25 8.74 -8.64 -22.95
CA LEU A 25 8.90 -7.19 -23.04
C LEU A 25 9.89 -6.77 -24.14
N LYS A 26 10.67 -7.71 -24.68
CA LYS A 26 11.64 -7.48 -25.74
C LYS A 26 10.97 -6.80 -26.95
N GLY A 27 11.52 -5.67 -27.39
CA GLY A 27 10.99 -4.88 -28.51
C GLY A 27 9.82 -3.96 -28.14
N LYS A 28 9.57 -3.73 -26.85
CA LYS A 28 8.59 -2.76 -26.33
C LYS A 28 9.27 -1.68 -25.48
N ASP A 29 10.49 -1.32 -25.85
CA ASP A 29 11.37 -0.43 -25.04
C ASP A 29 10.75 0.96 -24.79
N ASP A 30 9.87 1.44 -25.69
CA ASP A 30 9.14 2.72 -25.56
C ASP A 30 7.63 2.57 -25.28
N ALA A 31 7.18 1.39 -24.86
CA ALA A 31 5.75 1.19 -24.61
C ALA A 31 5.32 1.79 -23.27
N THR A 32 4.26 2.61 -23.28
CA THR A 32 3.59 3.06 -22.05
C THR A 32 2.93 1.86 -21.36
N VAL A 33 3.32 1.60 -20.12
CA VAL A 33 2.77 0.51 -19.30
C VAL A 33 2.05 1.06 -18.07
N ARG A 34 0.95 0.39 -17.67
CA ARG A 34 0.29 0.62 -16.39
C ARG A 34 0.89 -0.31 -15.34
N ILE A 35 1.44 0.25 -14.27
CA ILE A 35 2.07 -0.51 -13.18
C ILE A 35 1.11 -0.48 -11.98
N ILE A 36 0.88 -1.65 -11.37
CA ILE A 36 0.18 -1.79 -10.09
C ILE A 36 1.20 -2.43 -9.15
N VAL A 37 1.54 -1.74 -8.07
CA VAL A 37 2.50 -2.23 -7.07
C VAL A 37 1.71 -2.59 -5.82
N LEU A 38 1.80 -3.84 -5.40
CA LEU A 38 1.30 -4.30 -4.10
C LEU A 38 2.53 -4.47 -3.21
N ILE A 39 2.55 -3.77 -2.08
CA ILE A 39 3.60 -3.87 -1.07
C ILE A 39 2.95 -4.54 0.12
N ASP A 40 3.56 -5.61 0.65
CA ASP A 40 3.11 -6.17 1.92
C ASP A 40 3.36 -5.13 3.00
N ASP A 41 2.31 -4.73 3.73
CA ASP A 41 2.37 -3.71 4.77
C ASP A 41 3.45 -4.07 5.79
N VAL A 42 4.54 -3.30 5.79
CA VAL A 42 5.50 -3.29 6.90
C VAL A 42 5.46 -1.94 7.64
N ASP A 43 4.98 -0.87 7.01
CA ASP A 43 4.82 0.46 7.63
C ASP A 43 3.78 1.28 6.85
N CYS A 44 2.52 0.85 6.85
CA CYS A 44 1.45 1.74 6.42
C CYS A 44 1.14 2.73 7.54
N GLU A 45 1.60 3.97 7.41
CA GLU A 45 1.08 5.13 8.17
C GLU A 45 -0.46 5.25 8.04
N ASP A 46 -1.04 4.57 7.05
CA ASP A 46 -2.49 4.42 6.84
C ASP A 46 -3.18 3.68 7.98
N ASP A 47 -2.57 2.65 8.60
CA ASP A 47 -3.17 1.97 9.74
C ASP A 47 -3.24 2.89 10.95
N HIS A 48 -2.21 3.71 11.17
CA HIS A 48 -2.19 4.65 12.28
C HIS A 48 -3.22 5.76 12.08
N SER A 49 -3.37 6.24 10.83
CA SER A 49 -4.36 7.25 10.45
C SER A 49 -5.79 6.71 10.52
N PHE A 50 -6.00 5.46 10.09
CA PHE A 50 -7.29 4.78 10.15
C PHE A 50 -7.71 4.46 11.59
N ASN A 51 -6.78 3.97 12.41
CA ASN A 51 -7.03 3.69 13.83
C ASN A 51 -7.34 4.98 14.59
N GLN A 52 -6.59 6.06 14.35
CA GLN A 52 -6.84 7.36 14.96
C GLN A 52 -8.20 7.93 14.55
N ALA A 53 -8.55 7.86 13.26
CA ALA A 53 -9.87 8.32 12.78
C ALA A 53 -11.01 7.51 13.40
N THR A 54 -10.85 6.19 13.51
CA THR A 54 -11.86 5.30 14.13
C THR A 54 -12.00 5.59 15.62
N GLN A 55 -10.89 5.80 16.34
CA GLN A 55 -10.90 6.16 17.75
C GLN A 55 -11.61 7.49 17.98
N ASN A 56 -11.26 8.54 17.23
CA ASN A 56 -11.90 9.85 17.36
C ASN A 56 -13.41 9.79 17.08
N GLN A 57 -13.81 9.08 16.01
CA GLN A 57 -15.22 8.93 15.65
C GLN A 57 -16.01 8.08 16.66
N PHE A 58 -15.34 7.11 17.30
CA PHE A 58 -15.94 6.30 18.37
C PHE A 58 -16.17 7.14 19.63
N LEU A 59 -15.19 7.96 20.03
CA LEU A 59 -15.24 8.78 21.24
C LEU A 59 -16.18 10.00 21.11
N GLU A 60 -16.33 10.60 19.91
CA GLU A 60 -17.29 11.69 19.66
C GLU A 60 -18.77 11.31 19.91
N GLY A 61 -19.09 10.01 19.97
CA GLY A 61 -20.44 9.52 20.25
C GLY A 61 -20.78 9.38 21.74
N TYR A 62 -19.80 9.51 22.63
CA TYR A 62 -19.97 9.38 24.07
C TYR A 62 -20.08 10.77 24.73
N SER A 63 -20.91 10.88 25.77
CA SER A 63 -21.04 12.12 26.54
C SER A 63 -19.81 12.34 27.42
N ASP A 64 -19.48 13.60 27.76
CA ASP A 64 -18.35 13.94 28.66
C ASP A 64 -18.42 13.22 30.03
N SER A 65 -19.59 12.71 30.43
CA SER A 65 -19.75 11.89 31.64
C SER A 65 -19.27 10.44 31.51
N ASP A 66 -19.01 9.95 30.28
CA ASP A 66 -18.52 8.61 29.97
C ASP A 66 -17.01 8.59 29.61
N SER A 67 -16.32 9.73 29.70
CA SER A 67 -14.89 9.95 29.36
C SER A 67 -13.87 9.23 30.25
N VAL A 68 -14.27 8.22 31.02
CA VAL A 68 -13.38 7.47 31.92
C VAL A 68 -12.25 6.76 31.18
N TYR A 69 -12.39 6.54 29.88
CA TYR A 69 -11.41 5.86 29.02
C TYR A 69 -10.64 6.81 28.09
N ASP A 70 -10.88 8.13 28.14
CA ASP A 70 -10.23 9.09 27.24
C ASP A 70 -8.75 9.33 27.59
N ASP A 71 -8.33 9.03 28.83
CA ASP A 71 -7.00 9.33 29.38
C ASP A 71 -6.06 8.10 29.52
N LEU A 72 -6.31 6.99 28.81
CA LEU A 72 -5.51 5.75 28.90
C LEU A 72 -4.60 5.48 27.69
#